data_AF-A0A7Z7FBM4-F1
#
_entry.id   AF-A0A7Z7FBM4-F1
#
_cell.length_a   1.000
_cell.length_b   1.000
_cell.length_c   1.000
_cell.angle_alpha   90.00
_cell.angle_beta   90.00
_cell.angle_gamma   90.00
#
_symmetry.space_group_name_H-M   'P 1'
#
loop_
_entity.id
_entity.type
_entity.pdbx_description
1 polymer ?
#
loop_
_entity_poly.entity_id
_entity_poly.type
_entity_poly.pdbx_seq_one_letter_code
_entity_poly.pdbx_strand_id
1 'polypeptide(L)'
;MQIPYELLGKVFILIFVTVLVVLSIALLVGAYSFKKHKILFPNFVLFILYLFYGPAKWICRVFSIKDTLVDEILVEVRNAVMLDKFKEIKNGRVVFLPQCLRHPNCKARCDPLIGYECKLCGLCDIGAICKAAKERNFEVYIIPGGSFVKKIIKAHRPESCIGVACYPELAESMQGASPFMVVQGVSLLRDGCYDTQVDVDEVIRKMEECDDV
;
A
#
# COMPACT_ATOMS: atom_id res chain seq x y z
N MET A 1 19.42 -44.33 18.23
CA MET A 1 18.11 -44.11 17.58
C MET A 1 18.37 -43.96 16.09
N GLN A 2 18.33 -45.06 15.34
CA GLN A 2 18.53 -45.07 13.87
C GLN A 2 17.18 -44.72 13.23
N ILE A 3 17.08 -43.55 12.62
CA ILE A 3 15.89 -43.22 11.81
C ILE A 3 15.95 -44.14 10.58
N PRO A 4 14.96 -45.02 10.36
CA PRO A 4 14.99 -45.93 9.23
C PRO A 4 14.89 -45.11 7.93
N TYR A 5 15.86 -45.28 7.03
CA TYR A 5 15.93 -44.56 5.75
C TYR A 5 14.64 -44.70 4.91
N GLU A 6 13.90 -45.80 5.07
CA GLU A 6 12.58 -45.99 4.44
C GLU A 6 11.52 -44.98 4.90
N LEU A 7 11.50 -44.64 6.19
CA LEU A 7 10.57 -43.64 6.72
C LEU A 7 10.91 -42.27 6.15
N LEU A 8 12.19 -41.92 6.09
CA LEU A 8 12.67 -40.67 5.52
C LEU A 8 12.29 -40.56 4.03
N GLY A 9 12.46 -41.63 3.26
CA GLY A 9 12.08 -41.67 1.85
C GLY A 9 10.58 -41.48 1.61
N LYS A 10 9.73 -42.15 2.41
CA LYS A 10 8.26 -41.99 2.32
C LYS A 10 7.82 -40.56 2.65
N VAL A 11 8.41 -39.95 3.69
CA VAL A 11 8.11 -38.56 4.04
C VAL A 11 8.54 -37.61 2.93
N PHE A 12 9.73 -37.79 2.35
CA PHE A 12 10.22 -36.95 1.26
C PHE A 12 9.31 -37.02 0.02
N ILE A 13 8.91 -38.22 -0.39
CA ILE A 13 8.00 -38.42 -1.53
C ILE A 13 6.64 -37.76 -1.25
N LEU A 14 6.11 -37.91 -0.03
CA LEU A 14 4.84 -37.27 0.35
C LEU A 14 4.92 -35.75 0.27
N ILE A 15 5.99 -35.15 0.80
CA ILE A 15 6.22 -33.70 0.73
C ILE A 15 6.34 -33.26 -0.72
N PHE A 16 7.12 -33.97 -1.54
CA PHE A 16 7.33 -33.65 -2.94
C PHE A 16 6.02 -33.68 -3.75
N VAL A 17 5.21 -34.74 -3.59
CA VAL A 17 3.90 -34.85 -4.23
C VAL A 17 2.96 -33.73 -3.74
N THR A 18 2.97 -33.42 -2.45
CA THR A 18 2.15 -32.33 -1.89
C THR A 18 2.53 -30.98 -2.52
N VAL A 19 3.83 -30.69 -2.63
CA VAL A 19 4.32 -29.45 -3.26
C VAL A 19 3.91 -29.39 -4.73
N LEU A 20 4.02 -30.47 -5.49
CA LEU A 20 3.59 -30.52 -6.89
C LEU A 20 2.08 -30.27 -7.05
N VAL A 21 1.25 -30.86 -6.18
CA VAL A 21 -0.20 -30.65 -6.19
C VAL A 21 -0.53 -29.18 -5.87
N VAL A 22 0.10 -28.61 -4.84
CA VAL A 22 -0.09 -27.20 -4.47
C VAL A 22 0.32 -26.26 -5.59
N LEU A 23 1.47 -26.50 -6.24
CA LEU A 23 1.93 -25.72 -7.39
C LEU A 23 0.96 -25.80 -8.58
N SER A 24 0.45 -27.01 -8.86
CA SER A 24 -0.53 -27.23 -9.94
C SER A 24 -1.83 -26.47 -9.68
N ILE A 25 -2.35 -26.52 -8.45
CA ILE A 25 -3.54 -25.77 -8.03
C ILE A 25 -3.27 -24.26 -8.13
N ALA A 26 -2.12 -23.79 -7.64
CA ALA A 26 -1.75 -22.37 -7.71
C ALA A 26 -1.67 -21.85 -9.16
N LEU A 27 -1.11 -22.63 -10.07
CA LEU A 27 -1.06 -22.30 -11.51
C LEU A 27 -2.45 -22.24 -12.13
N LEU A 28 -3.33 -23.20 -11.82
CA LEU A 28 -4.71 -23.22 -12.31
C LEU A 28 -5.50 -22.00 -11.79
N VAL A 29 -5.37 -21.69 -10.50
CA VAL A 29 -5.99 -20.51 -9.89
C VAL A 29 -5.42 -19.23 -10.50
N GLY A 30 -4.10 -19.16 -10.72
CA GLY A 30 -3.45 -18.03 -11.38
C GLY A 30 -3.94 -17.82 -12.82
N ALA A 31 -4.01 -18.88 -13.62
CA ALA A 31 -4.52 -18.83 -14.98
C ALA A 31 -6.00 -18.42 -15.04
N TYR A 32 -6.82 -18.94 -14.12
CA TYR A 32 -8.22 -18.54 -14.02
C TYR A 32 -8.38 -17.08 -13.56
N SER A 33 -7.59 -16.66 -12.57
CA SER A 33 -7.54 -15.28 -12.07
C SER A 33 -7.15 -14.30 -13.16
N PHE A 34 -6.17 -14.68 -14.00
CA PHE A 34 -5.73 -13.87 -15.14
C PHE A 34 -6.84 -13.74 -16.19
N LYS A 35 -7.54 -14.83 -16.51
CA LYS A 35 -8.64 -14.82 -17.49
C LYS A 35 -9.84 -13.97 -17.05
N LYS A 36 -10.11 -13.88 -15.75
CA LYS A 36 -11.23 -13.08 -15.21
C LYS A 36 -10.85 -11.66 -14.77
N HIS A 37 -9.57 -11.27 -14.87
CA HIS A 37 -9.04 -10.01 -14.33
C HIS A 37 -9.42 -9.74 -12.87
N LYS A 38 -9.74 -10.79 -12.10
CA LYS A 38 -10.17 -10.69 -10.70
C LYS A 38 -9.35 -11.63 -9.85
N ILE A 39 -8.78 -11.10 -8.77
CA ILE A 39 -8.02 -11.88 -7.80
C ILE A 39 -9.03 -12.68 -6.97
N LEU A 40 -8.98 -14.00 -7.11
CA LEU A 40 -10.01 -14.90 -6.56
C LEU A 40 -10.02 -14.95 -5.02
N PHE A 41 -8.84 -14.83 -4.41
CA PHE A 41 -8.65 -14.87 -2.96
C PHE A 41 -7.72 -13.73 -2.49
N PRO A 42 -8.21 -12.47 -2.50
CA PRO A 42 -7.37 -11.30 -2.24
C PRO A 42 -6.70 -11.32 -0.87
N ASN A 43 -7.44 -11.72 0.17
CA ASN A 43 -6.90 -11.80 1.53
C ASN A 43 -5.85 -12.91 1.67
N PHE A 44 -5.98 -14.01 0.94
CA PHE A 44 -4.97 -15.09 0.95
C PHE A 44 -3.69 -14.63 0.26
N VAL A 45 -3.80 -13.96 -0.89
CA VAL A 45 -2.64 -13.40 -1.60
C VAL A 45 -1.88 -12.42 -0.72
N LEU A 46 -2.59 -11.48 -0.09
CA LEU A 46 -1.98 -10.53 0.83
C LEU A 46 -1.34 -11.25 2.04
N PHE A 47 -2.03 -12.22 2.64
CA PHE A 47 -1.49 -13.00 3.75
C PHE A 47 -0.17 -13.69 3.40
N ILE A 48 -0.10 -14.35 2.24
CA ILE A 48 1.13 -14.99 1.77
C ILE A 48 2.23 -13.95 1.56
N LEU A 49 1.94 -12.82 0.90
CA LEU A 49 2.94 -11.76 0.70
C LEU A 49 3.49 -11.24 2.03
N TYR A 50 2.65 -11.05 3.05
CA TYR A 50 3.10 -10.63 4.38
C TYR A 50 3.89 -11.70 5.11
N LEU A 51 3.48 -12.97 5.01
CA LEU A 51 4.21 -14.09 5.62
C LEU A 51 5.64 -14.20 5.06
N PHE A 52 5.80 -13.95 3.76
CA PHE A 52 7.10 -14.01 3.08
C PHE A 52 7.85 -12.67 3.04
N TYR A 53 7.31 -11.58 3.59
CA TYR A 53 7.93 -10.25 3.55
C TYR A 53 9.35 -10.24 4.15
N GLY A 54 9.49 -10.75 5.39
CA GLY A 54 10.78 -10.85 6.08
C GLY A 54 11.78 -11.75 5.35
N PRO A 55 11.42 -13.01 5.03
CA PRO A 55 12.26 -13.91 4.24
C PRO A 55 12.68 -13.31 2.88
N ALA A 56 11.77 -12.68 2.16
CA ALA A 56 12.05 -12.06 0.85
C ALA A 56 13.06 -10.92 0.97
N LYS A 57 12.91 -10.02 1.95
CA LYS A 57 13.89 -8.96 2.20
C LYS A 57 15.26 -9.52 2.58
N TRP A 58 15.30 -10.58 3.39
CA TRP A 58 16.55 -11.24 3.74
C TRP A 58 17.25 -11.80 2.49
N ILE A 59 16.51 -12.50 1.61
CA ILE A 59 17.03 -12.99 0.32
C ILE A 59 17.55 -11.83 -0.52
N CYS A 60 16.77 -10.75 -0.69
CA CYS A 60 17.20 -9.60 -1.49
C CYS A 60 18.54 -9.04 -1.00
N ARG A 61 18.73 -8.90 0.32
CA ARG A 61 19.99 -8.43 0.92
C ARG A 61 21.14 -9.40 0.65
N VAL A 62 20.91 -10.71 0.74
CA VAL A 62 21.93 -11.74 0.43
C VAL A 62 22.39 -11.65 -1.03
N PHE A 63 21.46 -11.42 -1.95
CA PHE A 63 21.75 -11.30 -3.38
C PHE A 63 22.09 -9.86 -3.84
N SER A 64 22.30 -8.93 -2.92
CA SER A 64 22.57 -7.50 -3.22
C SER A 64 21.52 -6.83 -4.12
N ILE A 65 20.27 -7.30 -4.03
CA ILE A 65 19.09 -6.70 -4.65
C ILE A 65 18.53 -5.65 -3.68
N LYS A 66 18.04 -4.53 -4.22
CA LYS A 66 17.37 -3.49 -3.42
C LYS A 66 16.19 -4.10 -2.66
N ASP A 67 16.20 -4.03 -1.34
CA ASP A 67 15.12 -4.58 -0.50
C ASP A 67 13.79 -3.79 -0.63
N THR A 68 13.87 -2.56 -1.15
CA THR A 68 12.71 -1.74 -1.54
C THR A 68 11.85 -2.37 -2.62
N LEU A 69 12.40 -3.29 -3.43
CA LEU A 69 11.63 -4.01 -4.45
C LEU A 69 10.49 -4.83 -3.84
N VAL A 70 10.72 -5.40 -2.66
CA VAL A 70 9.68 -6.16 -1.94
C VAL A 70 8.56 -5.24 -1.47
N ASP A 71 8.90 -4.02 -1.03
CA ASP A 71 7.92 -3.01 -0.62
C ASP A 71 7.08 -2.52 -1.81
N GLU A 72 7.72 -2.27 -2.96
CA GLU A 72 7.04 -1.88 -4.20
C GLU A 72 6.02 -2.92 -4.65
N ILE A 73 6.43 -4.19 -4.75
CA ILE A 73 5.53 -5.29 -5.10
C ILE A 73 4.34 -5.35 -4.15
N LEU A 74 4.57 -5.18 -2.85
CA LEU A 74 3.52 -5.25 -1.84
C LEU A 74 2.50 -4.11 -1.99
N VAL A 75 2.99 -2.89 -2.26
CA VAL A 75 2.14 -1.72 -2.51
C VAL A 75 1.30 -1.89 -3.78
N GLU A 76 1.93 -2.31 -4.88
CA GLU A 76 1.23 -2.46 -6.16
C GLU A 76 0.21 -3.60 -6.17
N VAL A 77 0.56 -4.76 -5.60
CA VAL A 77 -0.41 -5.86 -5.48
C VAL A 77 -1.59 -5.43 -4.62
N ARG A 78 -1.35 -4.69 -3.55
CA ARG A 78 -2.41 -4.20 -2.68
C ARG A 78 -3.31 -3.17 -3.38
N ASN A 79 -2.72 -2.23 -4.12
CA ASN A 79 -3.45 -1.29 -4.96
C ASN A 79 -4.42 -2.05 -5.89
N ALA A 80 -3.91 -3.06 -6.61
CA ALA A 80 -4.70 -3.88 -7.51
C ALA A 80 -5.80 -4.67 -6.79
N VAL A 81 -5.49 -5.29 -5.65
CA VAL A 81 -6.45 -6.06 -4.84
C VAL A 81 -7.60 -5.20 -4.33
N MET A 82 -7.32 -3.96 -3.93
CA MET A 82 -8.30 -3.08 -3.30
C MET A 82 -8.98 -2.13 -4.28
N LEU A 83 -8.56 -2.11 -5.56
CA LEU A 83 -9.05 -1.16 -6.55
C LEU A 83 -10.57 -1.26 -6.74
N ASP A 84 -11.13 -2.44 -7.00
CA ASP A 84 -12.58 -2.61 -7.21
C ASP A 84 -13.40 -2.05 -6.04
N LYS A 85 -12.99 -2.36 -4.81
CA LYS A 85 -13.65 -1.84 -3.60
C LYS A 85 -13.50 -0.33 -3.46
N PHE A 86 -12.34 0.20 -3.86
CA PHE A 86 -12.05 1.63 -3.76
C PHE A 86 -12.95 2.44 -4.68
N LYS A 87 -13.23 1.94 -5.89
CA LYS A 87 -14.17 2.56 -6.85
C LYS A 87 -15.59 2.68 -6.32
N GLU A 88 -16.04 1.72 -5.51
CA GLU A 88 -17.40 1.68 -4.96
C GLU A 88 -17.66 2.69 -3.83
N ILE A 89 -16.61 3.24 -3.20
CA ILE A 89 -16.73 4.14 -2.04
C ILE A 89 -17.17 5.53 -2.47
N LYS A 90 -18.25 6.07 -1.91
CA LYS A 90 -18.80 7.41 -2.28
C LYS A 90 -18.50 8.53 -1.29
N ASN A 91 -18.34 8.20 0.00
CA ASN A 91 -18.14 9.17 1.08
C ASN A 91 -16.96 8.75 1.96
N GLY A 92 -16.53 9.63 2.87
CA GLY A 92 -15.45 9.32 3.80
C GLY A 92 -14.12 9.02 3.10
N ARG A 93 -13.85 9.72 1.99
CA ARG A 93 -12.64 9.56 1.18
C ARG A 93 -11.58 10.54 1.68
N VAL A 94 -10.37 10.05 1.96
CA VAL A 94 -9.29 10.91 2.47
C VAL A 94 -7.98 10.73 1.71
N VAL A 95 -7.15 11.76 1.68
CA VAL A 95 -5.77 11.68 1.16
C VAL A 95 -4.79 12.00 2.27
N PHE A 96 -3.87 11.08 2.52
CA PHE A 96 -2.76 11.28 3.43
C PHE A 96 -1.52 11.70 2.66
N LEU A 97 -1.07 12.93 2.89
CA LEU A 97 0.15 13.47 2.30
C LEU A 97 1.27 13.51 3.34
N PRO A 98 2.51 13.19 2.98
CA PRO A 98 3.60 13.15 3.93
C PRO A 98 4.17 14.57 4.12
N GLN A 99 4.64 14.86 5.34
CA GLN A 99 5.27 16.15 5.64
C GLN A 99 6.48 16.49 4.76
N CYS A 100 7.16 15.48 4.20
CA CYS A 100 8.36 15.66 3.38
C CYS A 100 8.08 16.29 2.02
N LEU A 101 6.83 16.27 1.52
CA LEU A 101 6.44 17.03 0.31
C LEU A 101 6.45 18.54 0.54
N ARG A 102 6.48 19.00 1.80
CA ARG A 102 6.48 20.44 2.09
C ARG A 102 7.81 21.04 1.68
N HIS A 103 7.71 22.13 0.91
CA HIS A 103 8.87 22.97 0.65
C HIS A 103 9.46 23.51 1.97
N PRO A 104 10.80 23.66 2.09
CA PRO A 104 11.46 24.12 3.32
C PRO A 104 10.93 25.45 3.88
N ASN A 105 10.51 26.36 3.01
CA ASN A 105 9.93 27.66 3.38
C ASN A 105 8.42 27.60 3.70
N CYS A 106 7.83 26.42 3.83
CA CYS A 106 6.41 26.25 4.12
C CYS A 106 6.06 26.65 5.57
N LYS A 107 5.20 27.66 5.71
CA LYS A 107 4.76 28.22 7.01
C LYS A 107 3.60 27.44 7.67
N ALA A 108 3.27 26.24 7.20
CA ALA A 108 2.19 25.44 7.77
C ALA A 108 2.49 25.08 9.24
N ARG A 109 1.49 25.26 10.12
CA ARG A 109 1.56 24.86 11.53
C ARG A 109 1.07 23.42 11.67
N CYS A 110 1.75 22.64 12.51
CA CYS A 110 1.30 21.29 12.87
C CYS A 110 0.28 21.38 14.01
N ASP A 111 -0.92 20.87 13.75
CA ASP A 111 -1.90 20.53 14.76
C ASP A 111 -1.62 19.11 15.33
N PRO A 112 -1.77 18.89 16.65
CA PRO A 112 -1.48 17.60 17.28
C PRO A 112 -2.42 16.43 16.91
N LEU A 113 -3.60 16.75 16.36
CA LEU A 113 -4.66 15.79 16.03
C LEU A 113 -4.73 15.53 14.52
N ILE A 114 -4.75 16.59 13.69
CA ILE A 114 -4.96 16.48 12.24
C ILE A 114 -3.68 16.63 11.39
N GLY A 115 -2.57 17.07 11.97
CA GLY A 115 -1.31 17.29 11.26
C GLY A 115 -1.13 18.71 10.74
N TYR A 116 -0.39 18.90 9.66
CA TYR A 116 -0.09 20.22 9.12
C TYR A 116 -1.27 20.85 8.37
N GLU A 117 -1.57 22.09 8.71
CA GLU A 117 -2.57 22.88 7.98
C GLU A 117 -1.94 23.60 6.79
N CYS A 118 -2.22 23.12 5.58
CA CYS A 118 -1.79 23.79 4.35
C CYS A 118 -2.41 25.19 4.25
N LYS A 119 -1.56 26.19 3.94
CA LYS A 119 -2.00 27.57 3.67
C LYS A 119 -2.00 27.90 2.17
N LEU A 120 -1.96 26.88 1.31
CA LEU A 120 -1.92 26.99 -0.15
C LEU A 120 -0.87 28.00 -0.64
N CYS A 121 0.34 27.93 -0.10
CA CYS A 121 1.41 28.88 -0.40
C CYS A 121 2.00 28.76 -1.82
N GLY A 122 1.64 27.72 -2.57
CA GLY A 122 2.09 27.49 -3.95
C GLY A 122 3.53 27.00 -4.10
N LEU A 123 4.20 26.62 -3.01
CA LEU A 123 5.63 26.25 -3.02
C LEU A 123 5.90 24.75 -3.25
N CYS A 124 4.87 23.90 -3.23
CA CYS A 124 5.01 22.44 -3.33
C CYS A 124 3.74 21.80 -3.90
N ASP A 125 3.85 20.52 -4.25
CA ASP A 125 2.82 19.71 -4.92
C ASP A 125 1.50 19.59 -4.11
N ILE A 126 1.60 19.69 -2.78
CA ILE A 126 0.45 19.61 -1.86
C ILE A 126 -0.68 20.56 -2.26
N GLY A 127 -0.35 21.78 -2.71
CA GLY A 127 -1.37 22.78 -3.04
C GLY A 127 -2.28 22.35 -4.18
N ALA A 128 -1.70 21.75 -5.23
CA ALA A 128 -2.44 21.22 -6.37
C ALA A 128 -3.32 20.03 -5.95
N ILE A 129 -2.77 19.11 -5.16
CA ILE A 129 -3.51 17.95 -4.66
C ILE A 129 -4.69 18.39 -3.77
N CYS A 130 -4.49 19.37 -2.86
CA CYS A 130 -5.57 19.91 -2.03
C CYS A 130 -6.71 20.50 -2.86
N LYS A 131 -6.39 21.19 -3.96
CA LYS A 131 -7.41 21.76 -4.86
C LYS A 131 -8.21 20.66 -5.54
N ALA A 132 -7.53 19.68 -6.14
CA ALA A 132 -8.17 18.56 -6.83
C ALA A 132 -9.01 17.69 -5.89
N ALA A 133 -8.50 17.45 -4.67
CA ALA A 133 -9.22 16.70 -3.63
C ALA A 133 -10.54 17.38 -3.23
N LYS A 134 -10.54 18.71 -3.07
CA LYS A 134 -11.74 19.49 -2.73
C LYS A 134 -12.82 19.35 -3.80
N GLU A 135 -12.43 19.34 -5.08
CA GLU A 135 -13.36 19.19 -6.21
C GLU A 135 -14.00 17.78 -6.25
N ARG A 136 -13.36 16.77 -5.65
CA ARG A 136 -13.78 15.35 -5.69
C ARG A 136 -14.24 14.79 -4.35
N ASN A 137 -14.56 15.67 -3.39
CA ASN A 137 -15.03 15.30 -2.04
C ASN A 137 -14.04 14.42 -1.26
N PHE A 138 -12.74 14.67 -1.40
CA PHE A 138 -11.69 14.10 -0.56
C PHE A 138 -11.25 15.09 0.52
N GLU A 139 -11.16 14.62 1.77
CA GLU A 139 -10.47 15.37 2.83
C GLU A 139 -8.96 15.12 2.76
N VAL A 140 -8.15 16.15 3.00
CA VAL A 140 -6.68 16.03 2.93
C VAL A 140 -6.06 16.22 4.30
N TYR A 141 -5.20 15.26 4.69
CA TYR A 141 -4.44 15.28 5.93
C TYR A 141 -2.95 15.25 5.61
N ILE A 142 -2.21 16.28 6.01
CA ILE A 142 -0.75 16.34 5.82
C ILE A 142 -0.09 15.92 7.12
N ILE A 143 0.45 14.70 7.15
CA ILE A 143 0.83 14.04 8.40
C ILE A 143 2.35 14.03 8.60
N PRO A 144 2.83 14.22 9.84
CA PRO A 144 4.24 14.05 10.18
C PRO A 144 4.75 12.61 10.04
N GLY A 145 3.87 11.63 10.19
CA GLY A 145 4.20 10.20 10.06
C GLY A 145 3.01 9.29 10.36
N GLY A 146 3.19 7.97 10.21
CA GLY A 146 2.11 6.98 10.27
C GLY A 146 1.29 6.93 11.58
N SER A 147 1.80 7.44 12.69
CA SER A 147 1.04 7.51 13.96
C SER A 147 -0.22 8.39 13.86
N PHE A 148 -0.19 9.43 13.01
CA PHE A 148 -1.34 10.28 12.76
C PHE A 148 -2.43 9.57 11.95
N VAL A 149 -2.07 8.65 11.06
CA VAL A 149 -3.05 7.82 10.33
C VAL A 149 -3.94 7.08 11.33
N LYS A 150 -3.34 6.44 12.34
CA LYS A 150 -4.09 5.72 13.39
C LYS A 150 -5.02 6.65 14.20
N LYS A 151 -4.57 7.88 14.51
CA LYS A 151 -5.39 8.88 15.21
C LYS A 151 -6.59 9.30 14.36
N ILE A 152 -6.36 9.59 13.09
CA ILE A 152 -7.40 10.04 12.15
C ILE A 152 -8.41 8.92 11.90
N ILE A 153 -7.95 7.68 11.71
CA ILE A 153 -8.84 6.50 11.61
C ILE A 153 -9.74 6.40 12.84
N LYS A 154 -9.17 6.56 14.05
CA LYS A 154 -9.95 6.46 15.29
C LYS A 154 -10.96 7.61 15.47
N ALA A 155 -10.58 8.82 15.07
CA ALA A 155 -11.39 10.02 15.27
C ALA A 155 -12.49 10.20 14.20
N HIS A 156 -12.14 10.00 12.92
CA HIS A 156 -13.00 10.33 11.79
C HIS A 156 -13.56 9.11 11.05
N ARG A 157 -13.00 7.92 11.27
CA ARG A 157 -13.43 6.65 10.64
C ARG A 157 -13.68 6.76 9.12
N PRO A 158 -12.68 7.21 8.34
CA PRO A 158 -12.80 7.28 6.90
C PRO A 158 -13.03 5.89 6.29
N GLU A 159 -13.78 5.83 5.20
CA GLU A 159 -14.09 4.58 4.48
C GLU A 159 -12.96 4.19 3.52
N SER A 160 -12.27 5.19 2.95
CA SER A 160 -11.17 4.95 2.02
C SER A 160 -10.07 6.01 2.11
N CYS A 161 -8.85 5.64 1.69
CA CYS A 161 -7.76 6.60 1.53
C CYS A 161 -6.87 6.37 0.32
N ILE A 162 -6.25 7.47 -0.10
CA ILE A 162 -5.03 7.48 -0.90
C ILE A 162 -3.89 7.92 0.01
N GLY A 163 -2.90 7.05 0.23
CA GLY A 163 -1.66 7.37 0.92
C GLY A 163 -0.57 7.74 -0.06
N VAL A 164 0.17 8.81 0.23
CA VAL A 164 1.37 9.20 -0.52
C VAL A 164 2.58 9.08 0.40
N ALA A 165 3.55 8.24 0.05
CA ALA A 165 4.82 8.12 0.79
C ALA A 165 5.86 7.34 -0.03
N CYS A 166 7.06 7.12 0.53
CA CYS A 166 8.01 6.16 -0.05
C CYS A 166 7.50 4.72 0.14
N TYR A 167 8.00 3.77 -0.67
CA TYR A 167 7.52 2.38 -0.64
C TYR A 167 7.55 1.71 0.75
N PRO A 168 8.62 1.84 1.55
CA PRO A 168 8.64 1.21 2.87
C PRO A 168 7.54 1.74 3.81
N GLU A 169 7.33 3.06 3.83
CA GLU A 169 6.30 3.70 4.66
C GLU A 169 4.89 3.36 4.16
N LEU A 170 4.68 3.30 2.84
CA LEU A 170 3.42 2.84 2.24
C LEU A 170 3.13 1.38 2.61
N ALA A 171 4.09 0.49 2.44
CA ALA A 171 3.94 -0.94 2.75
C ALA A 171 3.47 -1.17 4.20
N GLU A 172 4.12 -0.50 5.16
CA GLU A 172 3.76 -0.56 6.58
C GLU A 172 2.41 0.12 6.87
N SER A 173 2.25 1.37 6.43
CA SER A 173 1.06 2.17 6.74
C SER A 173 -0.20 1.58 6.13
N MET A 174 -0.12 1.12 4.88
CA MET A 174 -1.23 0.43 4.23
C MET A 174 -1.56 -0.84 5.00
N GLN A 175 -0.56 -1.67 5.38
CA GLN A 175 -0.79 -2.89 6.15
C GLN A 175 -1.59 -2.60 7.42
N GLY A 176 -1.19 -1.58 8.17
CA GLY A 176 -1.86 -1.17 9.40
C GLY A 176 -3.25 -0.55 9.19
N ALA A 177 -3.49 0.14 8.07
CA ALA A 177 -4.76 0.82 7.79
C ALA A 177 -5.83 -0.09 7.14
N SER A 178 -5.41 -1.06 6.34
CA SER A 178 -6.31 -1.94 5.57
C SER A 178 -7.37 -2.74 6.36
N PRO A 179 -7.20 -3.07 7.66
CA PRO A 179 -8.27 -3.68 8.44
C PRO A 179 -9.43 -2.71 8.74
N PHE A 180 -9.23 -1.40 8.60
CA PHE A 180 -10.18 -0.37 9.01
C PHE A 180 -10.81 0.38 7.84
N MET A 181 -10.15 0.40 6.67
CA MET A 181 -10.58 1.17 5.50
C MET A 181 -9.98 0.61 4.21
N VAL A 182 -10.55 0.98 3.06
CA VAL A 182 -10.00 0.63 1.74
C VAL A 182 -8.82 1.55 1.42
N VAL A 183 -7.66 0.98 1.04
CA VAL A 183 -6.43 1.76 0.85
C VAL A 183 -5.92 1.70 -0.58
N GLN A 184 -5.46 2.85 -1.07
CA GLN A 184 -4.65 3.02 -2.27
C GLN A 184 -3.36 3.76 -1.91
N GLY A 185 -2.26 3.45 -2.58
CA GLY A 185 -0.96 4.09 -2.39
C GLY A 185 -0.43 4.70 -3.69
N VAL A 186 0.23 5.85 -3.60
CA VAL A 186 1.02 6.47 -4.67
C VAL A 186 2.42 6.74 -4.12
N SER A 187 3.44 6.25 -4.81
CA SER A 187 4.83 6.42 -4.36
C SER A 187 5.37 7.82 -4.70
N LEU A 188 6.35 8.27 -3.93
CA LEU A 188 7.08 9.50 -4.24
C LEU A 188 8.02 9.26 -5.43
N LEU A 189 8.08 10.23 -6.36
CA LEU A 189 9.05 10.25 -7.47
C LEU A 189 10.48 10.46 -6.97
N ARG A 190 10.61 11.32 -5.95
CA ARG A 190 11.87 11.61 -5.25
C ARG A 190 11.65 11.44 -3.76
N ASP A 191 12.32 10.47 -3.15
CA ASP A 191 12.36 10.28 -1.70
C ASP A 191 13.55 11.02 -1.06
N GLY A 192 13.78 10.83 0.25
CA GLY A 192 14.84 11.52 1.00
C GLY A 192 14.36 12.34 2.21
N CYS A 193 13.07 12.19 2.60
CA CYS A 193 12.48 12.80 3.79
C CYS A 193 12.55 14.33 3.88
N TYR A 194 12.95 15.01 2.80
CA TYR A 194 13.12 16.46 2.73
C TYR A 194 12.87 16.93 1.30
N ASP A 195 11.93 17.87 1.13
CA ASP A 195 11.56 18.45 -0.16
C ASP A 195 11.34 17.36 -1.24
N THR A 196 10.53 16.35 -0.91
CA THR A 196 10.23 15.23 -1.82
C THR A 196 9.29 15.67 -2.94
N GLN A 197 9.14 14.82 -3.97
CA GLN A 197 8.25 15.08 -5.10
C GLN A 197 7.32 13.90 -5.35
N VAL A 198 6.11 14.17 -5.83
CA VAL A 198 5.13 13.16 -6.21
C VAL A 198 4.59 13.48 -7.60
N ASP A 199 4.18 12.44 -8.33
CA ASP A 199 3.38 12.63 -9.54
C ASP A 199 1.97 13.07 -9.13
N VAL A 200 1.70 14.38 -9.29
CA VAL A 200 0.40 14.97 -8.96
C VAL A 200 -0.70 14.38 -9.83
N ASP A 201 -0.41 14.11 -11.10
CA ASP A 201 -1.38 13.58 -12.05
C ASP A 201 -1.74 12.13 -11.67
N GLU A 202 -0.79 11.34 -11.18
CA GLU A 202 -1.08 10.00 -10.65
C GLU A 202 -2.02 10.05 -9.44
N VAL A 203 -1.78 10.97 -8.50
CA VAL A 203 -2.66 11.15 -7.33
C VAL A 203 -4.07 11.56 -7.76
N ILE A 204 -4.19 12.48 -8.71
CA ILE A 204 -5.48 12.92 -9.24
C ILE A 204 -6.18 11.78 -9.97
N ARG A 205 -5.47 11.03 -10.83
CA ARG A 205 -5.99 9.86 -11.52
C ARG A 205 -6.55 8.84 -10.53
N LYS A 206 -5.87 8.60 -9.41
CA LYS A 206 -6.40 7.72 -8.35
C LYS A 206 -7.69 8.24 -7.74
N MET A 207 -7.86 9.56 -7.55
CA MET A 207 -9.14 10.12 -7.09
C MET A 207 -10.26 9.86 -8.10
N GLU A 208 -9.96 10.00 -9.40
CA GLU A 208 -10.91 9.84 -10.50
C GLU A 208 -11.46 8.40 -10.61
N GLU A 209 -10.68 7.39 -10.20
CA GLU A 209 -11.18 6.00 -10.14
C GLU A 209 -12.45 5.85 -9.29
N CYS A 210 -12.69 6.76 -8.33
CA CYS A 210 -13.90 6.78 -7.50
C CYS A 210 -15.07 7.58 -8.10
N ASP A 211 -14.84 8.33 -9.17
CA ASP A 211 -15.86 9.16 -9.81
C ASP A 211 -16.52 8.43 -11.00
N ASP A 212 -15.85 7.40 -11.54
CA ASP A 212 -16.27 6.61 -12.70
C ASP A 212 -17.35 5.52 -12.41
N VAL A 213 -18.09 5.60 -11.28
CA VAL A 213 -19.09 4.58 -10.85
C VAL A 213 -20.50 5.10 -10.62
#